data_AF-A0A5C7EFW6-F1
#
_entry.id   AF-A0A5C7EFW6-F1
#
_cell.length_a   1.000
_cell.length_b   1.000
_cell.length_c   1.000
_cell.angle_alpha   90.00
_cell.angle_beta   90.00
_cell.angle_gamma   90.00
#
_symmetry.space_group_name_H-M   'P 1'
#
loop_
_entity.id
_entity.type
_entity.pdbx_description
1 polymer ?
#
loop_
_entity_poly.entity_id
_entity_poly.type
_entity_poly.pdbx_seq_one_letter_code
_entity_poly.pdbx_strand_id
1 'polypeptide(L)'
;MSAEVRHLLNSAVPIAHTPLSTITQHPEAVAALLSGTEITAHFANSPFQEQELEDKRVRRVLSSYDVLGGPHTLNSLYTSSKFRDANPRIYKAVVAALKEAIETINRDKRAAAQLYVEEERSKLSSDFVYQILASPDFIVTATPQGIMKFADFLHRTGSIKNRPGSWKDVYFPEIHDLPGS
;
A
#
# COMPACT_ATOMS: atom_id res chain seq x y z
N MET A 1 7.19 -15.46 8.05
CA MET A 1 8.02 -14.89 6.96
C MET A 1 9.19 -15.83 6.72
N SER A 2 9.30 -16.42 5.52
CA SER A 2 10.37 -17.38 5.21
C SER A 2 11.72 -16.66 5.07
N ALA A 3 12.80 -17.41 5.33
CA ALA A 3 14.17 -16.93 5.27
C ALA A 3 14.57 -16.30 3.90
N GLU A 4 13.84 -16.63 2.83
CA GLU A 4 14.07 -16.10 1.48
C GLU A 4 13.72 -14.60 1.34
N VAL A 5 12.74 -14.09 2.09
CA VAL A 5 12.38 -12.66 2.06
C VAL A 5 13.47 -11.80 2.71
N ARG A 6 14.15 -12.34 3.74
CA ARG A 6 15.32 -11.67 4.35
C ARG A 6 16.53 -11.67 3.41
N HIS A 7 16.69 -12.68 2.57
CA HIS A 7 17.83 -12.77 1.67
C HIS A 7 17.76 -11.77 0.50
N LEU A 8 16.55 -11.54 -0.03
CA LEU A 8 16.30 -10.57 -1.10
C LEU A 8 16.47 -9.11 -0.64
N LEU A 9 16.23 -8.82 0.64
CA LEU A 9 16.50 -7.49 1.21
C LEU A 9 18.00 -7.22 1.40
N ASN A 10 18.80 -8.27 1.56
CA ASN A 10 20.26 -8.17 1.79
C ASN A 10 21.11 -8.28 0.51
N SER A 11 20.51 -8.51 -0.67
CA SER A 11 21.25 -8.71 -1.92
C SER A 11 21.38 -7.47 -2.81
N ALA A 12 21.02 -6.28 -2.31
CA ALA A 12 21.32 -5.03 -2.99
C ALA A 12 22.85 -4.81 -3.05
N VAL A 13 23.35 -4.63 -4.27
CA VAL A 13 24.75 -4.34 -4.64
C VAL A 13 25.39 -3.31 -3.69
N PRO A 14 26.62 -3.53 -3.18
CA PRO A 14 27.22 -2.62 -2.20
C PRO A 14 27.66 -1.34 -2.90
N ILE A 15 26.84 -0.29 -2.81
CA ILE A 15 27.30 1.08 -2.99
C ILE A 15 27.85 1.50 -1.63
N ALA A 16 29.16 1.74 -1.56
CA ALA A 16 29.86 2.17 -0.37
C ALA A 16 29.46 3.61 0.03
N HIS A 17 28.30 3.74 0.67
CA HIS A 17 27.88 4.91 1.43
C HIS A 17 27.17 4.38 2.67
N THR A 18 27.39 5.02 3.83
CA THR A 18 26.56 4.79 5.02
C THR A 18 25.10 4.77 4.58
N PRO A 19 24.34 3.68 4.79
CA PRO A 19 22.99 3.60 4.25
C PRO A 19 22.17 4.75 4.85
N LEU A 20 21.75 5.68 3.99
CA LEU A 20 20.88 6.80 4.36
C LEU A 20 19.48 6.34 4.80
N SER A 21 19.17 5.06 4.62
CA SER A 21 17.90 4.43 4.92
C SER A 21 18.12 3.04 5.53
N THR A 22 17.42 2.74 6.61
CA THR A 22 17.33 1.40 7.20
C THR A 22 15.92 0.83 6.99
N ILE A 23 15.79 -0.50 7.06
CA ILE A 23 14.49 -1.19 6.97
C ILE A 23 14.12 -1.66 8.38
N THR A 24 13.04 -1.13 8.92
CA THR A 24 12.49 -1.48 10.23
C THR A 24 10.98 -1.68 10.13
N GLN A 25 10.38 -2.33 11.14
CA GLN A 25 8.92 -2.44 11.18
C GLN A 25 8.31 -1.07 11.52
N HIS A 26 7.18 -0.73 10.90
CA HIS A 26 6.57 0.59 11.11
C HIS A 26 6.34 0.95 12.60
N PRO A 27 5.86 0.07 13.49
CA PRO A 27 5.73 0.40 14.92
C PRO A 27 7.05 0.77 15.60
N GLU A 28 8.15 0.12 15.21
CA GLU A 28 9.49 0.42 15.74
C GLU A 28 10.01 1.74 15.19
N ALA A 29 9.77 2.03 13.91
CA ALA A 29 10.13 3.30 13.28
C ALA A 29 9.38 4.48 13.92
N VAL A 30 8.08 4.32 14.21
CA VAL A 30 7.30 5.34 14.95
C VAL A 30 7.97 5.65 16.29
N ALA A 31 8.30 4.62 17.07
CA ALA A 31 8.94 4.80 18.38
C ALA A 31 10.31 5.51 18.25
N ALA A 32 11.12 5.12 17.27
CA ALA A 32 12.44 5.70 17.01
C ALA A 32 12.38 7.15 16.51
N LEU A 33 11.37 7.49 15.70
CA LEU A 33 11.15 8.86 15.26
C LEU A 33 10.70 9.76 16.42
N LEU A 34 9.74 9.28 17.21
CA LEU A 34 9.17 10.05 18.33
C LEU A 34 10.13 10.20 19.51
N SER A 35 11.08 9.26 19.70
CA SER A 35 12.17 9.42 20.66
C SER A 35 13.18 10.50 20.24
N GLY A 36 13.28 10.79 18.93
CA GLY A 36 14.22 11.77 18.37
C GLY A 36 15.69 11.34 18.44
N THR A 37 15.96 10.03 18.48
CA THR A 37 17.31 9.50 18.71
C THR A 37 17.93 8.85 17.48
N GLU A 38 17.25 7.89 16.85
CA GLU A 38 17.87 6.98 15.89
C GLU A 38 17.57 7.34 14.42
N ILE A 39 16.39 7.87 14.15
CA ILE A 39 15.97 8.27 12.80
C ILE A 39 15.41 9.69 12.79
N THR A 40 15.57 10.36 11.66
CA THR A 40 15.10 11.75 11.45
C THR A 40 13.91 11.85 10.51
N ALA A 41 13.60 10.77 9.80
CA ALA A 41 12.48 10.65 8.87
C ALA A 41 12.05 9.18 8.73
N HIS A 42 10.78 8.97 8.37
CA HIS A 42 10.20 7.65 8.13
C HIS A 42 9.23 7.72 6.94
N PHE A 43 9.38 6.79 5.99
CA PHE A 43 8.38 6.55 4.95
C PHE A 43 7.30 5.62 5.51
N ALA A 44 6.26 6.22 6.08
CA ALA A 44 5.14 5.51 6.69
C ALA A 44 3.93 5.40 5.73
N ASN A 45 3.13 4.36 5.91
CA ASN A 45 1.76 4.29 5.41
C ASN A 45 0.77 4.49 6.57
N SER A 46 -0.52 4.62 6.25
CA SER A 46 -1.54 4.62 7.29
C SER A 46 -1.58 3.26 8.02
N PRO A 47 -1.79 3.25 9.35
CA PRO A 47 -2.10 4.39 10.21
C PRO A 47 -0.89 5.14 10.78
N PHE A 48 0.34 4.66 10.51
CA PHE A 48 1.54 5.11 11.21
C PHE A 48 1.91 6.55 10.91
N GLN A 49 1.71 7.01 9.66
CA GLN A 49 1.95 8.41 9.32
C GLN A 49 1.01 9.35 10.11
N GLU A 50 -0.25 8.96 10.33
CA GLU A 50 -1.19 9.77 11.10
C GLU A 50 -0.85 9.73 12.59
N GLN A 51 -0.40 8.58 13.11
CA GLN A 51 0.08 8.47 14.49
C GLN A 51 1.30 9.35 14.75
N GLU A 52 2.27 9.39 13.83
CA GLU A 52 3.44 10.25 13.98
C GLU A 52 3.08 11.74 13.96
N LEU A 53 2.11 12.11 13.12
CA LEU A 53 1.63 13.50 13.00
C LEU A 53 0.81 13.99 14.19
N GLU A 54 0.44 13.12 15.14
CA GLU A 54 -0.13 13.56 16.43
C GLU A 54 0.90 14.32 17.28
N ASP A 55 2.20 14.04 17.11
CA ASP A 55 3.27 14.79 17.74
C ASP A 55 3.57 16.08 16.95
N LYS A 56 3.43 17.24 17.60
CA LYS A 56 3.63 18.56 16.99
C LYS A 56 5.07 18.81 16.49
N ARG A 57 6.03 17.99 16.89
CA ARG A 57 7.42 18.04 16.40
C ARG A 57 7.57 17.39 15.03
N VAL A 58 6.63 16.53 14.65
CA VAL A 58 6.63 15.83 13.37
C VAL A 58 5.84 16.64 12.34
N ARG A 59 6.33 16.64 11.10
CA ARG A 59 5.65 17.22 9.96
C ARG A 59 5.87 16.35 8.73
N ARG A 60 4.88 16.32 7.83
CA ARG A 60 5.05 15.70 6.52
C ARG A 60 6.07 16.52 5.71
N VAL A 61 7.13 15.86 5.23
CA VAL A 61 8.15 16.48 4.37
C VAL A 61 7.76 16.34 2.89
N LEU A 62 7.22 15.19 2.51
CA LEU A 62 6.72 14.88 1.17
C LEU A 62 5.72 13.71 1.24
N SER A 63 4.90 13.55 0.20
CA SER A 63 4.06 12.37 -0.05
C SER A 63 4.59 11.54 -1.21
N SER A 64 4.31 10.23 -1.22
CA SER A 64 4.57 9.40 -2.40
C SER A 64 3.84 9.91 -3.65
N TYR A 65 2.72 10.62 -3.47
CA TYR A 65 1.98 11.23 -4.56
C TYR A 65 2.74 12.43 -5.15
N ASP A 66 3.51 13.17 -4.35
CA ASP A 66 4.38 14.25 -4.84
C ASP A 66 5.52 13.67 -5.68
N VAL A 67 6.12 12.55 -5.22
CA VAL A 67 7.23 11.88 -5.90
C VAL A 67 6.79 11.26 -7.22
N LEU A 68 5.65 10.58 -7.21
CA LEU A 68 5.16 9.86 -8.37
C LEU A 68 4.31 10.77 -9.29
N GLY A 69 3.92 11.97 -8.87
CA GLY A 69 3.08 12.87 -9.65
C GLY A 69 1.63 12.37 -9.74
N GLY A 70 1.03 12.01 -8.60
CA GLY A 70 -0.37 11.60 -8.47
C GLY A 70 -0.58 10.30 -7.68
N PRO A 71 -1.84 9.91 -7.46
CA PRO A 71 -2.19 8.70 -6.73
C PRO A 71 -1.59 7.44 -7.35
N HIS A 72 -1.33 6.46 -6.49
CA HIS A 72 -0.88 5.16 -6.92
C HIS A 72 -1.44 4.04 -6.06
N THR A 73 -1.53 2.83 -6.63
CA THR A 73 -1.89 1.62 -5.91
C THR A 73 -0.80 1.28 -4.90
N LEU A 74 -1.19 1.14 -3.63
CA LEU A 74 -0.31 0.63 -2.57
C LEU A 74 -0.44 -0.90 -2.44
N ASN A 75 -1.68 -1.41 -2.48
CA ASN A 75 -1.98 -2.83 -2.27
C ASN A 75 -2.83 -3.38 -3.43
N SER A 76 -2.53 -4.63 -3.83
CA SER A 76 -3.29 -5.37 -4.83
C SER A 76 -3.60 -6.77 -4.31
N LEU A 77 -4.82 -7.25 -4.54
CA LEU A 77 -5.17 -8.64 -4.33
C LEU A 77 -4.73 -9.47 -5.54
N TYR A 78 -4.01 -10.57 -5.33
CA TYR A 78 -3.49 -11.41 -6.39
C TYR A 78 -3.80 -12.90 -6.17
N THR A 79 -3.82 -13.64 -7.26
CA THR A 79 -3.88 -15.10 -7.28
C THR A 79 -3.22 -15.62 -8.55
N SER A 80 -2.97 -16.92 -8.64
CA SER A 80 -2.42 -17.54 -9.85
C SER A 80 -3.47 -17.68 -10.95
N SER A 81 -3.04 -17.58 -12.23
CA SER A 81 -3.92 -17.87 -13.37
C SER A 81 -4.51 -19.28 -13.27
N LYS A 82 -3.72 -20.27 -12.85
CA LYS A 82 -4.18 -21.65 -12.63
C LYS A 82 -5.38 -21.72 -11.67
N PHE A 83 -5.34 -20.98 -10.55
CA PHE A 83 -6.46 -20.98 -9.60
C PHE A 83 -7.71 -20.35 -10.21
N ARG A 84 -7.55 -19.20 -10.88
CA ARG A 84 -8.64 -18.51 -11.58
C ARG A 84 -9.29 -19.40 -12.64
N ASP A 85 -8.48 -20.03 -13.49
CA ASP A 85 -8.96 -20.85 -14.61
C ASP A 85 -9.65 -22.14 -14.13
N ALA A 86 -9.15 -22.74 -13.04
CA ALA A 86 -9.77 -23.90 -12.43
C ALA A 86 -11.03 -23.56 -11.60
N ASN A 87 -11.14 -22.33 -11.10
CA ASN A 87 -12.22 -21.92 -10.17
C ASN A 87 -12.89 -20.60 -10.61
N PRO A 88 -13.41 -20.50 -11.85
CA PRO A 88 -13.91 -19.22 -12.39
C PRO A 88 -15.09 -18.66 -11.59
N ARG A 89 -15.93 -19.53 -11.01
CA ARG A 89 -17.05 -19.10 -10.15
C ARG A 89 -16.57 -18.49 -8.83
N ILE A 90 -15.57 -19.10 -8.19
CA ILE A 90 -15.02 -18.60 -6.92
C ILE A 90 -14.29 -17.29 -7.19
N TYR A 91 -13.49 -17.23 -8.25
CA TYR A 91 -12.81 -16.01 -8.64
C TYR A 91 -13.80 -14.85 -8.86
N LYS A 92 -14.86 -15.07 -9.63
CA LYS A 92 -15.90 -14.06 -9.87
C LYS A 92 -16.59 -13.63 -8.58
N ALA A 93 -16.88 -14.56 -7.67
CA ALA A 93 -17.47 -14.25 -6.37
C ALA A 93 -16.54 -13.36 -5.51
N VAL A 94 -15.25 -13.67 -5.47
CA VAL A 94 -14.25 -12.85 -4.74
C VAL A 94 -14.14 -11.45 -5.34
N VAL A 95 -14.08 -11.32 -6.67
CA VAL A 95 -14.04 -10.00 -7.33
C VAL A 95 -15.32 -9.20 -7.05
N ALA A 96 -16.49 -9.83 -7.08
CA ALA A 96 -17.75 -9.17 -6.76
C ALA A 96 -17.80 -8.70 -5.29
N ALA A 97 -17.41 -9.57 -4.36
CA ALA A 97 -17.35 -9.24 -2.93
C ALA A 97 -16.35 -8.10 -2.65
N LEU A 98 -15.21 -8.06 -3.35
CA LEU A 98 -14.25 -6.96 -3.23
C LEU A 98 -14.88 -5.63 -3.70
N LYS A 99 -15.59 -5.63 -4.84
CA LYS A 99 -16.28 -4.43 -5.34
C LYS A 99 -17.36 -3.96 -4.35
N GLU A 100 -18.16 -4.89 -3.82
CA GLU A 100 -19.18 -4.60 -2.80
C GLU A 100 -18.58 -4.02 -1.52
N ALA A 101 -17.45 -4.56 -1.05
CA ALA A 101 -16.75 -4.06 0.13
C ALA A 101 -16.24 -2.62 -0.11
N ILE A 102 -15.62 -2.36 -1.27
CA ILE A 102 -15.15 -1.03 -1.66
C ILE A 102 -16.32 -0.02 -1.72
N GLU A 103 -17.44 -0.41 -2.30
CA GLU A 103 -18.65 0.43 -2.34
C GLU A 103 -19.20 0.70 -0.94
N THR A 104 -19.21 -0.31 -0.07
CA THR A 104 -19.69 -0.19 1.31
C THR A 104 -18.81 0.77 2.13
N ILE A 105 -17.48 0.63 2.02
CA ILE A 105 -16.53 1.52 2.69
C ILE A 105 -16.72 2.97 2.23
N ASN A 106 -16.87 3.19 0.91
CA ASN A 106 -17.02 4.53 0.36
C ASN A 106 -18.39 5.16 0.67
N ARG A 107 -19.44 4.34 0.82
CA ARG A 107 -20.79 4.80 1.18
C ARG A 107 -20.86 5.29 2.62
N ASP A 108 -20.24 4.56 3.55
CA ASP A 108 -20.24 4.93 4.97
C ASP A 108 -18.89 4.61 5.61
N LYS A 109 -17.99 5.59 5.53
CA LYS A 109 -16.65 5.51 6.12
C LYS A 109 -16.69 5.41 7.64
N ARG A 110 -17.75 5.94 8.29
CA ARG A 110 -17.87 5.91 9.75
C ARG A 110 -18.21 4.49 10.21
N ALA A 111 -19.20 3.86 9.57
CA ALA A 111 -19.53 2.47 9.82
C ALA A 111 -18.35 1.54 9.48
N ALA A 112 -17.64 1.78 8.37
CA ALA A 112 -16.45 1.01 8.01
C ALA A 112 -15.33 1.12 9.07
N ALA A 113 -15.09 2.32 9.61
CA ALA A 113 -14.11 2.52 10.68
C ALA A 113 -14.50 1.80 11.98
N GLN A 114 -15.79 1.82 12.34
CA GLN A 114 -16.31 1.09 13.51
C GLN A 114 -16.12 -0.42 13.35
N LEU A 115 -16.53 -0.96 12.19
CA LEU A 115 -16.38 -2.37 11.86
C LEU A 115 -14.91 -2.81 11.92
N TYR A 116 -14.01 -2.02 11.34
CA TYR A 116 -12.57 -2.29 11.39
C TYR A 116 -12.06 -2.41 12.83
N VAL A 117 -12.42 -1.46 13.71
CA VAL A 117 -11.96 -1.48 15.10
C VAL A 117 -12.51 -2.69 15.86
N GLU A 118 -13.76 -3.07 15.62
CA GLU A 118 -14.40 -4.23 16.24
C GLU A 118 -13.76 -5.55 15.79
N GLU A 119 -13.65 -5.78 14.47
CA GLU A 119 -13.15 -7.03 13.89
C GLU A 119 -11.65 -7.24 14.17
N GLU A 120 -10.84 -6.19 14.02
CA GLU A 120 -9.39 -6.27 14.27
C GLU A 120 -9.04 -6.19 15.75
N ARG A 121 -10.04 -5.95 16.63
CA ARG A 121 -9.83 -5.63 18.06
C ARG A 121 -8.78 -4.53 18.22
N SER A 122 -8.90 -3.51 17.37
CA SER A 122 -7.88 -2.47 17.25
C SER A 122 -7.78 -1.64 18.52
N LYS A 123 -6.56 -1.20 18.83
CA LYS A 123 -6.31 -0.21 19.90
C LYS A 123 -6.60 1.21 19.43
N LEU A 124 -6.77 1.42 18.13
CA LEU A 124 -7.14 2.72 17.56
C LEU A 124 -8.62 2.99 17.82
N SER A 125 -8.97 4.26 18.01
CA SER A 125 -10.37 4.65 18.09
C SER A 125 -11.03 4.62 16.71
N SER A 126 -12.33 4.37 16.67
CA SER A 126 -13.11 4.45 15.43
C SER A 126 -13.10 5.86 14.85
N ASP A 127 -13.00 6.89 15.69
CA ASP A 127 -12.80 8.28 15.26
C ASP A 127 -11.49 8.46 14.49
N PHE A 128 -10.37 7.93 15.02
CA PHE A 128 -9.06 8.03 14.39
C PHE A 128 -9.05 7.32 13.02
N VAL A 129 -9.57 6.10 12.96
CA VAL A 129 -9.68 5.33 11.71
C VAL A 129 -10.60 6.03 10.71
N TYR A 130 -11.71 6.62 11.18
CA TYR A 130 -12.59 7.41 10.34
C TYR A 130 -11.87 8.61 9.71
N GLN A 131 -11.05 9.34 10.46
CA GLN A 131 -10.29 10.46 9.91
C GLN A 131 -9.32 10.02 8.81
N ILE A 132 -8.68 8.85 8.95
CA ILE A 132 -7.86 8.25 7.90
C ILE A 132 -8.72 7.99 6.66
N LEU A 133 -9.84 7.27 6.80
CA LEU A 133 -10.72 6.95 5.67
C LEU A 133 -11.34 8.20 5.02
N ALA A 134 -11.60 9.24 5.80
CA ALA A 134 -12.16 10.50 5.34
C ALA A 134 -11.12 11.38 4.61
N SER A 135 -9.83 11.11 4.78
CA SER A 135 -8.76 11.81 4.07
C SER A 135 -8.96 11.71 2.55
N PRO A 136 -8.79 12.82 1.81
CA PRO A 136 -8.83 12.78 0.34
C PRO A 136 -7.68 11.94 -0.25
N ASP A 137 -6.59 11.75 0.50
CA ASP A 137 -5.44 10.96 0.08
C ASP A 137 -5.64 9.44 0.31
N PHE A 138 -6.68 9.04 1.05
CA PHE A 138 -7.00 7.63 1.29
C PHE A 138 -8.05 7.12 0.30
N ILE A 139 -7.57 6.59 -0.83
CA ILE A 139 -8.42 6.13 -1.93
C ILE A 139 -8.67 4.63 -1.81
N VAL A 140 -9.94 4.24 -1.64
CA VAL A 140 -10.38 2.84 -1.65
C VAL A 140 -11.04 2.55 -3.00
N THR A 141 -10.36 1.81 -3.86
CA THR A 141 -10.80 1.56 -5.25
C THR A 141 -10.30 0.22 -5.79
N ALA A 142 -11.04 -0.33 -6.76
CA ALA A 142 -10.62 -1.49 -7.55
C ALA A 142 -9.80 -1.08 -8.80
N THR A 143 -9.74 0.22 -9.09
CA THR A 143 -9.03 0.75 -10.27
C THR A 143 -7.53 0.84 -9.96
N PRO A 144 -6.66 0.14 -10.71
CA PRO A 144 -5.21 0.30 -10.56
C PRO A 144 -4.79 1.74 -10.89
N GLN A 145 -3.93 2.34 -10.07
CA GLN A 145 -3.47 3.71 -10.24
C GLN A 145 -1.95 3.76 -10.30
N GLY A 146 -1.40 4.43 -11.30
CA GLY A 146 0.03 4.73 -11.42
C GLY A 146 0.94 3.51 -11.44
N ILE A 147 0.44 2.30 -11.72
CA ILE A 147 1.23 1.07 -11.58
C ILE A 147 2.36 0.98 -12.59
N MET A 148 2.18 1.62 -13.76
CA MET A 148 3.22 1.69 -14.78
C MET A 148 4.46 2.48 -14.33
N LYS A 149 4.32 3.44 -13.40
CA LYS A 149 5.48 4.18 -12.85
C LYS A 149 6.42 3.24 -12.09
N PHE A 150 5.85 2.29 -11.34
CA PHE A 150 6.64 1.25 -10.67
C PHE A 150 7.22 0.25 -11.66
N ALA A 151 6.45 -0.20 -12.64
CA ALA A 151 6.94 -1.11 -13.67
C ALA A 151 8.13 -0.51 -14.45
N ASP A 152 8.05 0.78 -14.79
CA ASP A 152 9.12 1.53 -15.44
C ASP A 152 10.37 1.62 -14.56
N PHE A 153 10.19 1.94 -13.28
CA PHE A 153 11.28 2.00 -12.32
C PHE A 153 11.96 0.63 -12.16
N LEU A 154 11.19 -0.42 -11.88
CA LEU A 154 11.69 -1.78 -11.66
C LEU A 154 12.37 -2.35 -12.90
N HIS A 155 11.90 -2.01 -14.11
CA HIS A 155 12.57 -2.42 -15.34
C HIS A 155 13.90 -1.68 -15.51
N ARG A 156 13.89 -0.36 -15.31
CA ARG A 156 15.09 0.48 -15.41
C ARG A 156 16.19 0.07 -14.42
N THR A 157 15.82 -0.37 -13.22
CA THR A 157 16.77 -0.86 -12.20
C THR A 157 17.13 -2.34 -12.36
N GLY A 158 16.58 -3.03 -13.35
CA GLY A 158 16.85 -4.45 -13.60
C GLY A 158 16.15 -5.42 -12.64
N SER A 159 15.25 -4.94 -11.78
CA SER A 159 14.46 -5.76 -10.87
C SER A 159 13.44 -6.63 -11.61
N ILE A 160 12.94 -6.18 -12.77
CA ILE A 160 12.16 -7.00 -13.71
C ILE A 160 12.79 -6.97 -15.10
N LYS A 161 12.83 -8.16 -15.73
CA LYS A 161 13.35 -8.29 -17.10
C LYS A 161 12.40 -7.75 -18.15
N ASN A 162 11.11 -8.07 -18.00
CA ASN A 162 10.08 -7.72 -18.95
C ASN A 162 9.23 -6.58 -18.39
N ARG A 163 9.22 -5.46 -19.09
CA ARG A 163 8.34 -4.33 -18.80
C ARG A 163 6.94 -4.64 -19.37
N PRO A 164 5.85 -4.55 -18.59
CA PRO A 164 4.50 -4.58 -19.14
C PRO A 164 4.32 -3.42 -20.15
N GLY A 165 3.53 -3.64 -21.20
CA GLY A 165 3.15 -2.59 -22.14
C GLY A 165 2.10 -1.65 -21.54
N SER A 166 1.22 -2.20 -20.71
CA SER A 166 0.15 -1.48 -20.02
C SER A 166 -0.21 -2.14 -18.68
N TRP A 167 -0.99 -1.44 -17.86
CA TRP A 167 -1.51 -2.03 -16.61
C TRP A 167 -2.35 -3.29 -16.83
N LYS A 168 -2.95 -3.42 -18.03
CA LYS A 168 -3.75 -4.58 -18.43
C LYS A 168 -2.92 -5.86 -18.57
N ASP A 169 -1.61 -5.74 -18.72
CA ASP A 169 -0.69 -6.89 -18.72
C ASP A 169 -0.37 -7.39 -17.30
N VAL A 170 -0.66 -6.57 -16.28
CA VAL A 170 -0.39 -6.86 -14.87
C VAL A 170 -1.64 -7.40 -14.15
N TYR A 171 -2.82 -6.90 -14.53
CA TYR A 171 -4.10 -7.25 -13.91
C TYR A 171 -4.96 -8.13 -14.81
N PHE A 172 -5.79 -9.00 -14.21
CA PHE A 172 -6.70 -9.86 -14.97
C PHE A 172 -7.80 -9.07 -15.71
N PRO A 173 -8.37 -9.61 -16.81
CA PRO A 173 -9.34 -8.92 -17.67
C PRO A 173 -10.62 -8.42 -16.99
N GLU A 174 -11.01 -9.00 -15.85
CA GLU A 174 -12.27 -8.71 -15.14
C GLU A 174 -12.37 -7.30 -14.55
N ILE A 175 -11.28 -6.53 -14.61
CA ILE A 175 -11.26 -5.12 -14.23
C ILE A 175 -10.79 -4.21 -15.37
N HIS A 176 -10.60 -4.72 -16.59
CA HIS A 176 -10.08 -3.94 -17.73
C HIS A 176 -11.04 -2.87 -18.26
N ASP A 177 -12.29 -2.90 -17.81
CA ASP A 177 -13.32 -1.88 -18.01
C ASP A 177 -13.10 -0.63 -17.14
N LEU A 178 -12.31 -0.74 -16.07
CA LEU A 178 -11.97 0.39 -15.21
C LEU A 178 -10.91 1.30 -15.86
N PRO A 179 -10.89 2.60 -15.54
CA PRO A 179 -9.92 3.55 -16.09
C PRO A 179 -8.55 3.46 -15.37
N GLY A 180 -7.92 2.27 -15.41
CA GLY A 180 -6.65 2.00 -14.75
C GLY A 180 -5.44 2.71 -15.38
N SER A 181 -4.35 2.83 -14.61
CA SER A 181 -3.06 3.41 -15.02
C SER A 181 -1.84 2.76 -14.35
#